data_AF-A0A956RMT7-F1
#
_entry.id   AF-A0A956RMT7-F1
#
_cell.length_a   1.000
_cell.length_b   1.000
_cell.length_c   1.000
_cell.angle_alpha   90.00
_cell.angle_beta   90.00
_cell.angle_gamma   90.00
#
_symmetry.space_group_name_H-M   'P 1'
#
loop_
_entity.id
_entity.type
_entity.pdbx_description
1 polymer ?
#
loop_
_entity_poly.entity_id
_entity_poly.type
_entity_poly.pdbx_seq_one_letter_code
_entity_poly.pdbx_strand_id
1 'polypeptide(L)'
;MKRPSVPLRVRDQVFVRDGFQCTFVGPEGRCPERRGLEIDHRDPVARGGTDDPANLRVLCRAHNQLMAERAFGAEFMRTRVAGERVP
;
A
#
# COMPACT_ATOMS: atom_id res chain seq x y z
N MET A 1 -18.85 -10.39 -1.90
CA MET A 1 -17.80 -11.15 -2.62
C MET A 1 -16.44 -10.56 -2.24
N LYS A 2 -15.46 -11.35 -1.79
CA LYS A 2 -14.11 -10.86 -1.49
C LYS A 2 -13.36 -10.64 -2.81
N ARG A 3 -12.74 -9.48 -3.01
CA ARG A 3 -11.92 -9.22 -4.21
C ARG A 3 -10.73 -10.20 -4.23
N PRO A 4 -10.33 -10.74 -5.41
CA PRO A 4 -9.09 -11.48 -5.54
C PRO A 4 -7.91 -10.66 -5.02
N SER A 5 -6.92 -11.32 -4.42
CA SER A 5 -5.65 -10.67 -4.11
C SER A 5 -4.87 -10.38 -5.39
N VAL A 6 -3.94 -9.41 -5.32
CA VAL A 6 -2.98 -9.14 -6.40
C VAL A 6 -2.30 -10.45 -6.82
N PRO A 7 -2.28 -10.80 -8.12
CA PRO A 7 -1.64 -12.01 -8.61
C PRO A 7 -0.16 -12.09 -8.21
N LEU A 8 0.34 -13.28 -7.87
CA LEU A 8 1.72 -13.47 -7.40
C LEU A 8 2.75 -12.94 -8.40
N ARG A 9 2.57 -13.20 -9.71
CA ARG A 9 3.47 -12.66 -10.75
C ARG A 9 3.54 -11.14 -10.78
N VAL A 10 2.40 -10.47 -10.60
CA VAL A 10 2.34 -9.01 -10.55
C VAL A 10 3.02 -8.50 -9.29
N ARG A 11 2.79 -9.16 -8.15
CA ARG A 11 3.48 -8.86 -6.90
C ARG A 11 5.00 -8.97 -7.07
N ASP A 12 5.50 -10.08 -7.59
CA ASP A 12 6.94 -10.30 -7.78
C ASP A 12 7.56 -9.26 -8.72
N GLN A 13 6.88 -8.93 -9.82
CA GLN A 13 7.30 -7.88 -10.74
C GLN A 13 7.46 -6.53 -10.04
N VAL A 14 6.49 -6.15 -9.21
CA VAL A 14 6.51 -4.87 -8.46
C VAL A 14 7.63 -4.88 -7.41
N PHE A 15 7.84 -6.00 -6.71
CA PHE A 15 8.93 -6.14 -5.74
C PHE A 15 10.32 -6.04 -6.37
N VAL A 16 10.53 -6.69 -7.51
CA VAL A 16 11.79 -6.62 -8.26
C VAL A 16 12.02 -5.21 -8.79
N ARG A 17 11.01 -4.60 -9.43
CA ARG A 17 11.08 -3.22 -9.93
C ARG A 17 11.44 -2.23 -8.82
N ASP A 18 10.83 -2.40 -7.66
CA ASP A 18 11.06 -1.53 -6.50
C ASP A 18 12.31 -1.95 -5.70
N GLY A 19 13.09 -2.93 -6.14
CA GLY A 19 14.37 -3.30 -5.54
C GLY A 19 14.27 -3.80 -4.09
N PHE A 20 13.14 -4.44 -3.75
CA PHE A 20 12.85 -4.96 -2.41
C PHE A 20 13.08 -3.91 -1.31
N GLN A 21 12.63 -2.68 -1.56
CA GLN A 21 12.78 -1.54 -0.66
C GLN A 21 11.54 -0.66 -0.73
N CYS A 22 11.13 -0.10 0.41
CA CYS A 22 10.05 0.88 0.47
C CYS A 22 10.27 2.02 -0.56
N THR A 23 9.26 2.34 -1.38
CA THR A 23 9.33 3.39 -2.40
C THR A 23 8.93 4.77 -1.88
N PHE A 24 8.58 4.90 -0.60
CA PHE A 24 8.28 6.20 -0.02
C PHE A 24 9.53 7.08 -0.05
N VAL A 25 9.37 8.33 -0.48
CA VAL A 25 10.41 9.35 -0.51
C VAL A 25 10.00 10.46 0.44
N GLY A 26 10.82 10.69 1.44
CA GLY A 26 10.71 11.80 2.38
C GLY A 26 11.82 12.83 2.19
N PRO A 27 11.95 13.79 3.14
CA PRO A 27 12.98 14.83 3.08
C PRO A 27 14.42 14.29 3.03
N GLU A 28 14.67 13.15 3.67
CA GLU A 28 15.98 12.49 3.71
C GLU A 28 16.20 11.51 2.53
N GLY A 29 15.28 11.52 1.55
CA GLY A 29 15.30 10.62 0.41
C GLY A 29 14.44 9.38 0.62
N ARG A 30 14.82 8.30 -0.06
CA ARG A 30 14.06 7.05 -0.09
C ARG A 30 14.16 6.31 1.24
N CYS A 31 13.03 5.88 1.78
CA CYS A 31 12.97 5.07 3.00
C CYS A 31 13.88 3.83 2.87
N PRO A 32 14.81 3.57 3.82
CA PRO A 32 15.79 2.49 3.73
C PRO A 32 15.21 1.10 4.08
N GLU A 33 13.94 1.03 4.52
CA GLU A 33 13.32 -0.22 4.97
C GLU A 33 13.20 -1.26 3.84
N ARG A 34 13.58 -2.50 4.15
CA ARG A 34 13.61 -3.65 3.24
C ARG A 34 12.83 -4.86 3.77
N ARG A 35 12.31 -4.78 5.00
CA ARG A 35 11.54 -5.82 5.68
C ARG A 35 10.11 -5.35 5.93
N GLY A 36 9.20 -6.31 6.16
CA GLY A 36 7.79 -6.00 6.42
C GLY A 36 7.15 -5.19 5.29
N LEU A 37 7.54 -5.51 4.05
CA LEU A 37 7.10 -4.81 2.84
C LEU A 37 5.75 -5.33 2.37
N GLU A 38 4.89 -4.40 1.98
CA GLU A 38 3.51 -4.62 1.57
C GLU A 38 3.28 -4.01 0.18
N ILE A 39 2.34 -4.59 -0.58
CA ILE A 39 1.85 -3.97 -1.82
C ILE A 39 0.82 -2.93 -1.44
N ASP A 40 1.06 -1.70 -1.91
CA ASP A 40 0.13 -0.59 -1.82
C ASP A 40 -0.39 -0.24 -3.22
N HIS A 41 -1.67 0.12 -3.28
CA HIS A 41 -2.31 0.69 -4.46
C HIS A 41 -2.24 2.21 -4.37
N ARG A 42 -1.53 2.87 -5.30
CA ARG A 42 -1.40 4.34 -5.35
C ARG A 42 -2.77 5.00 -5.39
N ASP A 43 -3.61 4.55 -6.32
CA ASP A 43 -5.04 4.77 -6.31
C ASP A 43 -5.70 3.57 -5.64
N PRO A 44 -6.32 3.74 -4.46
CA PRO A 44 -6.92 2.61 -3.77
C PRO A 44 -8.05 1.96 -4.57
N VAL A 45 -8.22 0.66 -4.36
CA VAL A 45 -9.29 -0.15 -4.94
C VAL A 45 -10.68 0.46 -4.72
N ALA A 46 -10.93 0.98 -3.51
CA ALA A 46 -12.20 1.62 -3.16
C ALA A 46 -12.49 2.90 -3.97
N ARG A 47 -11.50 3.43 -4.68
CA ARG A 47 -11.59 4.59 -5.59
C ARG A 47 -11.43 4.19 -7.07
N GLY A 48 -11.54 2.90 -7.40
CA GLY A 48 -11.42 2.39 -8.76
C GLY A 48 -10.02 1.95 -9.18
N GLY A 49 -9.05 1.95 -8.26
CA GLY A 49 -7.69 1.48 -8.55
C GLY A 49 -7.62 0.02 -8.97
N THR A 50 -6.73 -0.28 -9.92
CA THR A 50 -6.53 -1.61 -10.51
C THR A 50 -5.29 -2.29 -9.96
N ASP A 51 -5.13 -3.59 -10.25
CA ASP A 51 -3.89 -4.34 -9.97
C ASP A 51 -2.84 -4.19 -11.09
N ASP A 52 -2.95 -3.13 -11.90
CA ASP A 52 -1.91 -2.79 -12.87
C ASP A 52 -0.59 -2.53 -12.11
N PRO A 53 0.54 -3.16 -12.49
CA PRO A 53 1.83 -2.91 -11.87
C PRO A 53 2.18 -1.41 -11.74
N ALA A 54 1.75 -0.55 -12.65
CA ALA A 54 1.96 0.90 -12.58
C ALA A 54 1.21 1.57 -11.43
N ASN A 55 0.03 1.07 -11.06
CA ASN A 55 -0.73 1.52 -9.89
C ASN A 55 -0.19 0.94 -8.58
N LEU A 56 0.60 -0.14 -8.64
CA LEU A 56 1.14 -0.80 -7.47
C LEU A 56 2.52 -0.24 -7.08
N ARG A 57 2.83 -0.28 -5.79
CA ARG A 57 4.17 0.00 -5.26
C ARG A 57 4.44 -0.79 -3.99
N VAL A 58 5.71 -0.91 -3.63
CA VAL A 58 6.14 -1.51 -2.36
C VAL A 58 6.31 -0.45 -1.28
N LEU A 59 5.63 -0.59 -0.16
CA LEU A 59 5.82 0.23 1.03
C LEU A 59 6.14 -0.62 2.25
N CYS A 60 6.90 -0.10 3.21
CA CYS A 60 6.91 -0.70 4.54
C CYS A 60 5.58 -0.44 5.24
N ARG A 61 5.22 -1.28 6.21
CA ARG A 61 3.97 -1.16 6.98
C ARG A 61 3.66 0.27 7.46
N ALA A 62 4.65 1.00 8.00
CA ALA A 62 4.46 2.36 8.50
C ALA A 62 4.06 3.33 7.37
N HIS A 63 4.73 3.28 6.23
CA HIS A 63 4.40 4.13 5.09
C HIS A 63 3.14 3.67 4.36
N ASN A 64 2.83 2.37 4.36
CA ASN A 64 1.56 1.88 3.85
C ASN A 64 0.37 2.45 4.65
N GLN A 65 0.47 2.40 5.98
CA GLN A 65 -0.52 3.01 6.88
C GLN A 65 -0.66 4.52 6.63
N LEU A 66 0.46 5.25 6.53
CA LEU A 66 0.44 6.68 6.22
C LEU A 66 -0.28 6.98 4.90
N MET A 67 -0.06 6.17 3.86
CA MET A 67 -0.70 6.36 2.56
C MET A 67 -2.19 6.01 2.59
N ALA A 68 -2.59 5.01 3.37
CA ALA A 68 -3.99 4.71 3.62
C ALA A 68 -4.68 5.87 4.37
N GLU A 69 -4.04 6.45 5.38
CA GLU A 69 -4.55 7.62 6.10
C GLU A 69 -4.68 8.86 5.21
N ARG A 70 -3.70 9.10 4.33
CA ARG A 70 -3.78 10.17 3.32
C ARG A 70 -4.90 9.95 2.32
N ALA A 71 -5.16 8.70 1.94
CA ALA A 71 -6.22 8.38 1.00
C ALA A 71 -7.60 8.52 1.65
N PHE A 72 -7.83 7.93 2.82
CA PHE A 72 -9.17 7.76 3.38
C PHE A 72 -9.48 8.65 4.59
N GLY A 73 -8.48 9.36 5.12
CA GLY A 73 -8.59 10.11 6.36
C GLY A 73 -8.21 9.26 7.59
N ALA A 74 -7.51 9.87 8.54
CA ALA A 74 -6.99 9.18 9.71
C ALA A 74 -8.08 8.59 10.62
N GLU A 75 -9.22 9.26 10.76
CA GLU A 75 -10.34 8.79 11.58
C GLU A 75 -10.98 7.52 11.00
N PHE A 76 -11.26 7.52 9.70
CA PHE A 76 -11.77 6.35 8.99
C PHE A 76 -10.80 5.17 9.02
N MET A 77 -9.49 5.44 8.97
CA MET A 77 -8.49 4.38 9.06
C MET A 77 -8.35 3.83 10.48
N ARG A 78 -8.47 4.64 11.53
CA ARG A 78 -8.42 4.18 12.92
C ARG A 78 -9.54 3.20 13.24
N THR A 79 -10.78 3.49 12.84
CA THR A 79 -11.92 2.59 13.06
C THR A 79 -11.73 1.25 12.34
N ARG A 80 -11.25 1.29 11.10
CA ARG A 80 -10.95 0.08 10.30
C ARG A 80 -9.82 -0.78 10.89
N VAL A 81 -8.75 -0.15 11.40
CA VAL A 81 -7.64 -0.86 12.04
C VAL A 81 -8.04 -1.44 13.39
N ALA A 82 -8.88 -0.74 14.16
CA ALA A 82 -9.44 -1.23 15.42
C ALA A 82 -10.46 -2.37 15.25
N GLY A 83 -10.86 -2.67 14.00
CA GLY A 83 -11.87 -3.69 13.70
C GLY A 83 -13.31 -3.22 13.94
N GLU A 84 -13.51 -1.91 14.13
CA GLU A 84 -14.83 -1.31 14.32
C GLU A 84 -15.52 -1.16 12.96
N ARG A 85 -16.75 -1.66 12.86
CA ARG A 85 -17.61 -1.36 11.70
C ARG A 85 -18.09 0.08 11.83
N VAL A 86 -17.59 0.96 10.96
CA VAL A 86 -18.19 2.28 10.74
C VAL A 86 -19.63 2.07 10.26
N PRO A 87 -20.64 2.73 10.87
CA PRO A 87 -22.04 2.65 10.44
C PRO A 87 -22.26 3.13 9.01
#